data_AF-A0A1E3J6C6-F1
#
_entry.id   AF-A0A1E3J6C6-F1
#
_cell.length_a   1.000
_cell.length_b   1.000
_cell.length_c   1.000
_cell.angle_alpha   90.00
_cell.angle_beta   90.00
_cell.angle_gamma   90.00
#
_symmetry.space_group_name_H-M   'P 1'
#
loop_
_entity.id
_entity.type
_entity.pdbx_description
1 polymer ?
#
loop_
_entity_poly.entity_id
_entity_poly.type
_entity_poly.pdbx_seq_one_letter_code
_entity_poly.pdbx_strand_id
1 'polypeptide(L)'
;MPLGRSLALLAALATQAQAYDDLLFTEDFFPLINARLDPIIFPGQVSAHVHHVIGSSAFIASEFFEDSQTANCTTANLIDDLSNYWSPMLYYKWKNGSYSAITGDGGSA
;
A
#
# COMPACT_ATOMS: atom_id res chain seq x y z
N MET A 1 2.77 43.47 -45.62
CA MET A 1 2.43 42.28 -44.78
C MET A 1 3.32 41.13 -45.25
N PRO A 2 3.93 40.25 -44.42
CA PRO A 2 3.84 40.08 -42.97
C PRO A 2 5.20 39.74 -42.27
N LEU A 3 5.82 40.66 -41.52
CA LEU A 3 6.99 40.33 -40.67
C LEU A 3 6.60 39.87 -39.24
N GLY A 4 5.30 39.79 -38.95
CA GLY A 4 4.78 39.50 -37.60
C GLY A 4 4.51 38.02 -37.31
N ARG A 5 4.73 37.10 -38.26
CA ARG A 5 4.36 35.68 -38.09
C ARG A 5 5.50 34.81 -37.53
N SER A 6 6.76 35.26 -37.60
CA SER A 6 7.90 34.42 -37.22
C SER A 6 8.24 34.45 -35.73
N LEU A 7 7.91 35.52 -35.00
CA LEU A 7 8.12 35.58 -33.55
C LEU A 7 7.09 34.74 -32.76
N ALA A 8 5.91 34.53 -33.34
CA ALA A 8 4.84 33.76 -32.69
C ALA A 8 5.17 32.26 -32.57
N LEU A 9 6.02 31.71 -33.46
CA LEU A 9 6.38 30.29 -33.42
C LEU A 9 7.34 29.94 -32.27
N LEU A 10 8.21 30.85 -31.83
CA LEU A 10 9.14 30.60 -30.72
C LEU A 10 8.45 30.62 -29.34
N ALA A 11 7.38 31.40 -29.19
CA ALA A 11 6.59 31.41 -27.95
C ALA A 11 5.73 30.14 -27.77
N ALA A 12 5.38 29.46 -28.87
CA ALA A 12 4.56 28.25 -28.84
C ALA A 12 5.33 26.97 -28.40
N LEU A 13 6.67 27.05 -28.28
CA LEU A 13 7.51 25.92 -27.86
C LEU A 13 7.87 25.95 -26.36
N ALA A 14 7.56 27.05 -25.65
CA ALA A 14 7.93 27.23 -24.24
C ALA A 14 6.88 26.70 -23.24
N THR A 15 5.76 26.14 -23.69
CA THR A 15 4.68 25.66 -22.81
C THR A 15 4.71 24.15 -22.53
N GLN A 16 5.84 23.47 -22.75
CA GLN A 16 5.97 22.05 -22.42
C GLN A 16 6.75 21.86 -21.12
N ALA A 17 6.00 21.68 -20.01
CA ALA A 17 6.27 20.75 -18.89
C ALA A 17 5.64 21.27 -17.58
N GLN A 18 4.33 21.12 -17.43
CA GLN A 18 3.75 20.89 -16.10
C GLN A 18 3.14 19.49 -16.14
N ALA A 19 3.96 18.48 -15.85
CA ALA A 19 3.46 17.15 -15.50
C ALA A 19 2.91 17.25 -14.08
N TYR A 20 1.59 17.45 -13.96
CA TYR A 20 0.93 17.31 -12.67
C TYR A 20 0.68 15.83 -12.40
N ASP A 21 1.24 15.38 -11.29
CA ASP A 21 1.10 14.08 -10.64
C ASP A 21 -0.28 13.95 -9.96
N ASP A 22 -1.35 14.35 -10.65
CA ASP A 22 -2.70 14.57 -10.07
C ASP A 22 -3.59 13.31 -10.08
N LEU A 23 -3.05 12.17 -10.51
CA LEU A 23 -3.77 10.89 -10.60
C LEU A 23 -3.16 9.78 -9.74
N LEU A 24 -2.06 10.08 -9.03
CA LEU A 24 -1.39 9.12 -8.15
C LEU A 24 -1.71 9.48 -6.70
N PHE A 25 -2.58 8.66 -6.09
CA PHE A 25 -2.75 8.65 -4.64
C PHE A 25 -1.94 7.47 -4.11
N THR A 26 -1.01 7.75 -3.20
CA THR A 26 -0.21 6.73 -2.51
C THR A 26 -0.60 6.77 -1.04
N GLU A 27 -0.92 5.61 -0.49
CA GLU A 27 -1.20 5.46 0.93
C GLU A 27 -0.08 4.71 1.63
N ASP A 28 0.37 5.24 2.76
CA ASP A 28 1.47 4.68 3.53
C ASP A 28 0.93 4.05 4.81
N PHE A 29 1.34 2.81 5.07
CA PHE A 29 0.91 2.05 6.23
C PHE A 29 2.09 1.63 7.07
N PHE A 30 1.95 1.70 8.39
CA PHE A 30 2.86 1.01 9.29
C PHE A 30 2.45 -0.47 9.47
N PRO A 31 3.38 -1.38 9.80
CA PRO A 31 3.05 -2.78 10.06
C PRO A 31 2.09 -2.92 11.24
N LEU A 32 0.97 -3.63 11.04
CA LEU A 32 0.08 -4.01 12.14
C LEU A 32 0.63 -5.25 12.84
N ILE A 33 0.81 -6.33 12.07
CA ILE A 33 1.31 -7.61 12.60
C ILE A 33 1.89 -8.49 11.50
N ASN A 34 2.87 -9.33 11.85
CA ASN A 34 3.30 -10.46 11.02
C ASN A 34 2.75 -11.75 11.64
N ALA A 35 1.78 -12.39 11.00
CA ALA A 35 1.10 -13.56 11.57
C ALA A 35 0.61 -14.55 10.51
N ARG A 36 0.35 -15.78 10.93
CA ARG A 36 -0.27 -16.81 10.09
C ARG A 36 -1.80 -16.70 10.16
N LEU A 37 -2.33 -15.52 9.83
CA LEU A 37 -3.76 -15.24 9.82
C LEU A 37 -4.22 -14.91 8.40
N ASP A 38 -5.32 -15.50 7.99
CA ASP A 38 -5.97 -15.22 6.70
C ASP A 38 -7.49 -15.35 6.88
N PRO A 39 -8.19 -14.22 7.06
CA PRO A 39 -9.63 -14.25 7.33
C PRO A 39 -10.47 -14.76 6.15
N ILE A 40 -9.90 -14.80 4.94
CA ILE A 40 -10.61 -15.17 3.71
C ILE A 40 -10.36 -16.65 3.35
N ILE A 41 -9.10 -17.07 3.27
CA ILE A 41 -8.72 -18.42 2.80
C ILE A 41 -8.68 -19.44 3.95
N PHE A 42 -8.24 -19.02 5.15
CA PHE A 42 -8.12 -19.88 6.33
C PHE A 42 -8.85 -19.30 7.56
N PRO A 43 -10.16 -18.98 7.46
CA PRO A 43 -10.89 -18.33 8.53
C PRO A 43 -10.85 -19.17 9.82
N GLY A 44 -10.37 -18.55 10.90
CA GLY A 44 -10.31 -19.14 12.25
C GLY A 44 -9.24 -20.22 12.41
N GLN A 45 -8.38 -20.40 11.40
CA GLN A 45 -7.35 -21.41 11.35
C GLN A 45 -5.97 -20.77 11.13
N VAL A 46 -4.94 -21.56 11.35
CA VAL A 46 -3.57 -21.12 11.08
C VAL A 46 -3.31 -21.19 9.57
N SER A 47 -3.01 -20.05 8.95
CA SER A 47 -2.70 -19.94 7.50
C SER A 47 -1.47 -20.75 7.10
N ALA A 48 -1.42 -21.21 5.85
CA ALA A 48 -0.32 -21.98 5.28
C ALA A 48 1.05 -21.25 5.34
N HIS A 49 1.06 -19.92 5.38
CA HIS A 49 2.28 -19.11 5.48
C HIS A 49 2.04 -17.86 6.36
N VAL A 50 3.12 -17.12 6.64
CA VAL A 50 3.07 -15.87 7.41
C VAL A 50 2.68 -14.73 6.45
N HIS A 51 1.75 -13.90 6.88
CA HIS A 51 1.40 -12.66 6.22
C HIS A 51 2.01 -11.46 6.92
N HIS A 52 2.42 -10.47 6.14
CA HIS A 52 2.62 -9.10 6.57
C HIS A 52 1.29 -8.37 6.46
N VAL A 53 0.75 -7.91 7.60
CA VAL A 53 -0.57 -7.30 7.69
C VAL A 53 -0.45 -5.83 8.03
N ILE A 54 -1.26 -5.01 7.35
CA ILE A 54 -1.41 -3.57 7.55
C ILE A 54 -2.90 -3.19 7.53
N GLY A 55 -3.22 -2.03 8.10
CA GLY A 55 -4.59 -1.48 8.08
C GLY A 55 -5.21 -1.43 9.47
N SER A 56 -6.45 -1.90 9.56
CA SER A 56 -7.35 -1.67 10.67
C SER A 56 -7.10 -2.52 11.93
N SER A 57 -7.40 -1.91 13.08
CA SER A 57 -7.46 -2.55 14.41
C SER A 57 -8.49 -3.68 14.53
N ALA A 58 -9.40 -3.84 13.56
CA ALA A 58 -10.40 -4.91 13.54
C ALA A 58 -9.88 -6.23 12.93
N PHE A 59 -8.64 -6.30 12.43
CA PHE A 59 -8.12 -7.51 11.80
C PHE A 59 -8.06 -8.69 12.79
N ILE A 60 -8.80 -9.76 12.48
CA ILE A 60 -8.93 -10.96 13.32
C ILE A 60 -8.94 -12.24 12.49
N ALA A 61 -8.72 -13.40 13.13
CA ALA A 61 -8.58 -14.68 12.42
C ALA A 61 -9.82 -15.11 11.60
N SER A 62 -11.01 -14.69 12.01
CA SER A 62 -12.28 -14.86 11.28
C SER A 62 -12.97 -13.50 11.25
N GLU A 63 -12.96 -12.84 10.10
CA GLU A 63 -13.49 -11.48 9.95
C GLU A 63 -14.65 -11.49 8.96
N PHE A 64 -15.81 -11.01 9.41
CA PHE A 64 -16.96 -10.70 8.55
C PHE A 64 -17.13 -9.18 8.45
N PHE A 65 -18.03 -8.75 7.56
CA PHE A 65 -18.33 -7.33 7.37
C PHE A 65 -18.66 -6.60 8.69
N GLU A 66 -19.45 -7.19 9.59
CA GLU A 66 -19.78 -6.55 10.86
C GLU A 66 -18.56 -6.36 11.77
N ASP A 67 -17.59 -7.28 11.72
CA ASP A 67 -16.36 -7.19 12.49
C ASP A 67 -15.49 -6.03 11.98
N SER A 68 -15.36 -5.88 10.65
CA SER A 68 -14.57 -4.78 10.05
C SER A 68 -15.11 -3.40 10.40
N GLN A 69 -16.43 -3.29 10.62
CA GLN A 69 -17.06 -2.03 11.07
C GLN A 69 -16.72 -1.63 12.51
N THR A 70 -16.12 -2.52 13.32
CA THR A 70 -15.75 -2.23 14.73
C THR A 70 -14.37 -1.56 14.89
N ALA A 71 -13.68 -1.32 13.78
CA ALA A 71 -12.38 -0.68 13.74
C ALA A 71 -12.39 0.69 14.43
N ASN A 72 -11.45 0.92 15.35
CA ASN A 72 -11.32 2.20 16.05
C ASN A 72 -10.09 3.01 15.60
N CYS A 73 -9.11 2.34 14.99
CA CYS A 73 -7.93 2.96 14.39
C CYS A 73 -7.36 2.11 13.25
N THR A 74 -6.45 2.70 12.49
CA THR A 74 -5.70 2.11 11.36
C THR A 74 -4.21 2.40 11.49
N THR A 75 -3.38 1.60 10.84
CA THR A 75 -1.94 1.87 10.68
C THR A 75 -1.63 2.76 9.48
N ALA A 76 -2.64 3.12 8.68
CA ALA A 76 -2.52 4.02 7.55
C ALA A 76 -2.25 5.48 7.94
N ASN A 77 -1.65 6.25 7.04
CA ASN A 77 -1.53 7.70 7.16
C ASN A 77 -2.88 8.42 6.88
N LEU A 78 -3.76 7.83 6.07
CA LEU A 78 -5.14 8.30 5.89
C LEU A 78 -6.04 7.60 6.93
N ILE A 79 -6.39 8.35 7.98
CA ILE A 79 -7.15 7.82 9.13
C ILE A 79 -8.54 7.28 8.79
N ASP A 80 -9.09 7.65 7.63
CA ASP A 80 -10.40 7.20 7.15
C ASP A 80 -10.33 5.84 6.44
N ASP A 81 -9.15 5.32 6.07
CA ASP A 81 -9.02 3.95 5.57
C ASP A 81 -8.94 2.96 6.74
N LEU A 82 -10.07 2.28 6.99
CA LEU A 82 -10.21 1.22 7.98
C LEU A 82 -10.23 -0.18 7.33
N SER A 83 -9.73 -0.30 6.10
CA SER A 83 -9.58 -1.58 5.41
C SER A 83 -8.39 -2.37 5.94
N ASN A 84 -8.36 -3.67 5.65
CA ASN A 84 -7.25 -4.57 5.99
C ASN A 84 -6.59 -5.07 4.72
N TYR A 85 -5.26 -5.01 4.67
CA TYR A 85 -4.47 -5.56 3.56
C TYR A 85 -3.39 -6.47 4.11
N TRP A 86 -3.17 -7.61 3.44
CA TRP A 86 -2.12 -8.54 3.84
C TRP A 86 -1.51 -9.24 2.64
N SER A 87 -0.21 -9.49 2.73
CA SER A 87 0.56 -10.15 1.69
C SER A 87 1.50 -11.19 2.28
N PRO A 88 1.96 -12.19 1.51
CA PRO A 88 2.94 -13.15 1.99
C PRO A 88 4.22 -12.46 2.49
N MET A 89 4.66 -12.80 3.70
CA MET A 89 5.87 -12.23 4.28
C MET A 89 7.09 -12.63 3.45
N LEU A 90 7.92 -11.64 3.09
CA LEU A 90 9.16 -11.87 2.37
C LEU A 90 10.28 -12.31 3.31
N TYR A 91 11.06 -13.29 2.86
CA TYR A 91 12.22 -13.79 3.58
C TYR A 91 13.45 -13.77 2.69
N TYR A 92 14.56 -13.25 3.20
CA TYR A 92 15.86 -13.43 2.59
C TYR A 92 16.44 -14.78 2.98
N LYS A 93 16.89 -15.55 1.98
CA LYS A 93 17.58 -16.82 2.17
C LYS A 93 19.09 -16.62 2.13
N TRP A 94 19.74 -16.88 3.25
CA TRP A 94 21.20 -16.79 3.37
C TRP A 94 21.89 -17.99 2.72
N LYS A 95 23.19 -17.83 2.41
CA LYS A 95 24.04 -18.90 1.84
C LYS A 95 24.13 -20.13 2.74
N ASN A 96 23.99 -19.97 4.06
CA ASN A 96 23.98 -21.07 5.03
C ASN A 96 22.63 -21.81 5.11
N GLY A 97 21.65 -21.44 4.27
CA GLY A 97 20.32 -22.07 4.23
C GLY A 97 19.31 -21.51 5.24
N SER A 98 19.74 -20.64 6.17
CA SER A 98 18.83 -19.95 7.10
C SER A 98 18.03 -18.84 6.40
N TYR A 99 16.95 -18.42 7.04
CA TYR A 99 16.06 -17.38 6.53
C TYR A 99 15.95 -16.25 7.56
N SER A 100 15.93 -15.02 7.06
CA SER A 100 15.56 -13.85 7.86
C SER A 100 14.38 -13.15 7.21
N ALA A 101 13.40 -12.79 8.03
CA ALA A 101 12.27 -11.99 7.57
C ALA A 101 12.79 -10.63 7.09
N ILE A 102 12.31 -10.19 5.92
CA ILE A 102 12.52 -8.81 5.47
C ILE A 102 11.45 -7.97 6.13
N THR A 103 11.78 -7.39 7.28
CA THR A 103 10.89 -6.49 8.00
C THR A 103 11.04 -5.09 7.43
N GLY A 104 10.00 -4.60 6.76
CA GLY A 104 9.89 -3.19 6.36
C GLY A 104 9.37 -2.32 7.50
N ASP A 105 9.59 -1.02 7.35
CA ASP A 105 9.01 0.08 8.12
C ASP A 105 7.54 0.36 7.77
N GLY A 106 7.01 -0.32 6.76
CA GLY A 106 5.62 -0.17 6.31
C GLY A 106 5.34 -0.88 4.99
N GLY A 107 4.11 -0.74 4.51
CA GLY A 107 3.70 -1.04 3.14
C GLY A 107 3.13 0.22 2.50
N SER A 108 3.24 0.35 1.18
CA SER A 108 2.53 1.38 0.42
C SER A 108 1.55 0.71 -0.54
N ALA A 109 0.33 1.23 -0.62
CA ALA A 109 -0.72 0.75 -1.51
C ALA A 109 -1.07 1.81 -2.57
#